data_AF-A0A5B6W5G6-F1
#
_entry.id   AF-A0A5B6W5G6-F1
#
_cell.length_a   1.000
_cell.length_b   1.000
_cell.length_c   1.000
_cell.angle_alpha   90.00
_cell.angle_beta   90.00
_cell.angle_gamma   90.00
#
_symmetry.space_group_name_H-M   'P 1'
#
loop_
_entity.id
_entity.type
_entity.pdbx_description
1 polymer ?
#
loop_
_entity_poly.entity_id
_entity_poly.type
_entity_poly.pdbx_seq_one_letter_code
_entity_poly.pdbx_strand_id
1 'polypeptide(L)'
;METKLDQKRMERVRRRCGFTNGIEMEAEGSRGGLCLAWKGDIDVSVKSFYGSPYLKDRNSAWDLLRRLSQGNLQPWLVAGDFNEILFGFEKNGGGQRDQRGMDAFRDTLEDCQLMDIGYSGSWYTWERGNLPETNIRERLDRGVANNKWMMLFPTGSV
;
A
#
# COMPACT_ATOMS: atom_id res chain seq x y z
N MET A 1 9.46 15.82 6.19
CA MET A 1 9.29 16.89 5.18
C MET A 1 8.77 16.20 3.94
N GLU A 2 7.46 16.20 3.78
CA GLU A 2 6.78 15.53 2.67
C GLU A 2 6.78 16.48 1.47
N THR A 3 7.23 16.01 0.31
CA THR A 3 7.32 16.81 -0.91
C THR A 3 5.92 17.13 -1.41
N LYS A 4 5.40 18.31 -1.04
CA LYS A 4 4.19 18.92 -1.64
C LYS A 4 4.47 19.38 -3.08
N LEU A 5 4.90 18.46 -3.94
CA LEU A 5 5.12 18.73 -5.35
C LEU A 5 3.83 18.39 -6.10
N ASP A 6 3.27 19.39 -6.80
CA ASP A 6 2.09 19.19 -7.64
C ASP A 6 2.35 18.14 -8.74
N GLN A 7 1.27 17.52 -9.24
CA GLN A 7 1.32 16.44 -10.21
C GLN A 7 2.18 16.77 -11.44
N LYS A 8 2.09 18.00 -11.96
CA LYS A 8 2.83 18.46 -13.16
C LYS A 8 4.31 18.67 -12.88
N ARG A 9 4.67 18.98 -11.64
CA ARG A 9 6.07 19.11 -11.20
C ARG A 9 6.70 17.74 -11.01
N MET A 10 5.95 16.79 -10.44
CA MET A 10 6.38 15.39 -10.31
C MET A 10 6.54 14.72 -11.68
N GLU A 11 5.61 14.93 -12.61
CA GLU A 11 5.73 14.45 -13.98
C GLU A 11 7.00 14.99 -14.67
N ARG A 12 7.30 16.29 -14.50
CA ARG A 12 8.53 16.89 -15.06
C ARG A 12 9.80 16.31 -14.46
N VAL A 13 9.84 16.09 -13.14
CA VAL A 13 10.98 15.46 -12.46
C VAL A 13 11.14 14.02 -12.96
N ARG A 14 10.05 13.26 -12.99
CA ARG A 14 10.02 11.88 -13.48
C ARG A 14 10.59 11.76 -14.90
N ARG A 15 10.08 12.56 -15.83
CA ARG A 15 10.57 12.58 -17.22
C ARG A 15 12.05 13.00 -17.32
N ARG A 16 12.51 13.98 -16.53
CA ARG A 16 13.93 14.39 -16.47
C ARG A 16 14.85 13.30 -15.93
N CYS A 17 14.35 12.48 -15.01
CA CYS A 17 15.08 11.32 -14.48
C CYS A 17 15.05 10.09 -15.41
N GLY A 18 14.49 10.22 -16.62
CA GLY A 18 14.47 9.13 -17.62
C GLY A 18 13.35 8.11 -17.43
N PHE A 19 12.39 8.36 -16.53
CA PHE A 19 11.19 7.53 -16.38
C PHE A 19 10.08 8.07 -17.27
N THR A 20 9.72 7.33 -18.31
CA THR A 20 8.72 7.78 -19.30
C THR A 20 7.30 7.46 -18.87
N ASN A 21 7.10 6.46 -18.03
CA ASN A 21 5.80 6.09 -17.47
C ASN A 21 5.73 6.38 -15.97
N GLY A 22 4.53 6.66 -15.45
CA GLY A 22 4.33 6.88 -14.02
C GLY A 22 2.87 7.09 -13.62
N ILE A 23 2.63 7.04 -12.32
CA ILE A 23 1.36 7.40 -11.66
C ILE A 23 1.70 8.41 -10.56
N GLU A 24 1.14 9.61 -10.67
CA GLU A 24 1.25 10.66 -9.67
C GLU A 24 -0.13 10.91 -9.04
N MET A 25 -0.27 10.58 -7.76
CA MET A 25 -1.45 10.89 -6.95
C MET A 25 -1.16 12.14 -6.11
N GLU A 26 -1.99 13.17 -6.26
CA GLU A 26 -1.86 14.39 -5.47
C GLU A 26 -2.09 14.12 -3.98
N ALA A 27 -1.37 14.85 -3.14
CA ALA A 27 -1.64 14.87 -1.71
C ALA A 27 -2.86 15.76 -1.43
N GLU A 28 -3.87 15.24 -0.74
CA GLU A 28 -5.02 16.01 -0.26
C GLU A 28 -4.90 16.20 1.26
N GLY A 29 -4.57 17.43 1.68
CA GLY A 29 -4.36 17.74 3.10
C GLY A 29 -3.09 17.08 3.66
N SER A 30 -3.25 16.18 4.64
CA SER A 30 -2.19 15.34 5.22
C SER A 30 -2.24 13.89 4.73
N ARG A 31 -2.97 13.61 3.65
CA ARG A 31 -3.15 12.27 3.08
C ARG A 31 -2.58 12.25 1.67
N GLY A 32 -1.76 11.25 1.38
CA GLY A 32 -1.30 10.96 0.02
C GLY A 32 -0.08 11.76 -0.44
N GLY A 33 0.24 11.56 -1.72
CA GLY A 33 1.54 11.86 -2.32
C GLY A 33 2.23 10.59 -2.81
N LEU A 34 1.58 9.82 -3.69
CA LEU A 34 2.18 8.62 -4.27
C LEU A 34 2.74 8.95 -5.65
N CYS A 35 4.05 8.76 -5.83
CA CYS A 35 4.69 8.84 -7.14
C CYS A 35 5.31 7.50 -7.49
N LEU A 36 4.74 6.84 -8.49
CA LEU A 36 5.30 5.65 -9.09
C LEU A 36 5.87 6.03 -10.46
N ALA A 37 7.08 5.58 -10.77
CA ALA A 37 7.76 5.93 -12.01
C ALA A 37 8.54 4.72 -12.54
N TRP A 38 8.42 4.44 -13.83
CA TRP A 38 9.14 3.34 -14.46
C TRP A 38 9.56 3.67 -15.90
N LYS A 39 10.52 2.91 -16.43
CA LYS A 39 11.00 3.06 -17.81
C LYS A 39 9.97 2.52 -18.80
N GLY A 40 9.93 3.09 -20.00
CA GLY A 40 8.91 2.81 -21.01
C GLY A 40 8.93 1.39 -21.58
N ASP A 41 10.07 0.71 -21.47
CA ASP A 41 10.31 -0.67 -21.87
C ASP A 41 9.93 -1.69 -20.78
N ILE A 42 9.44 -1.23 -19.63
CA ILE A 42 8.99 -2.09 -18.53
C ILE A 42 7.46 -2.07 -18.47
N ASP A 43 6.85 -3.22 -18.75
CA ASP A 43 5.44 -3.42 -18.48
C ASP A 43 5.25 -3.69 -16.99
N VAL A 44 4.40 -2.90 -16.34
CA VAL A 44 4.03 -3.10 -14.94
C VAL A 44 2.51 -3.07 -14.78
N SER A 45 2.01 -3.85 -13.83
CA SER A 45 0.62 -3.79 -13.40
C SER A 45 0.55 -3.09 -12.04
N VAL A 46 -0.29 -2.06 -11.93
CA VAL A 46 -0.50 -1.32 -10.68
C VAL A 46 -1.99 -1.27 -10.40
N LYS A 47 -2.37 -1.65 -9.18
CA LYS A 47 -3.76 -1.64 -8.74
C LYS A 47 -3.90 -0.85 -7.44
N SER A 48 -4.86 0.06 -7.42
CA SER A 48 -5.34 0.63 -6.16
C SER A 48 -6.23 -0.41 -5.47
N PHE A 49 -6.08 -0.55 -4.16
CA PHE A 49 -6.90 -1.44 -3.34
C PHE A 49 -7.59 -0.65 -2.23
N TYR A 50 -8.84 -1.00 -1.95
CA TYR A 50 -9.60 -0.48 -0.83
C TYR A 50 -10.32 -1.65 -0.15
N GLY A 51 -9.80 -2.09 0.99
CA GLY A 51 -10.37 -3.14 1.81
C GLY A 51 -11.64 -2.67 2.52
N SER A 52 -12.60 -3.56 2.71
CA SER A 52 -13.81 -3.21 3.46
C SER A 52 -13.50 -3.03 4.96
N PRO A 53 -14.01 -1.97 5.61
CA PRO A 53 -13.92 -1.85 7.05
C PRO A 53 -14.75 -2.94 7.77
N TYR A 54 -15.75 -3.53 7.10
CA TYR A 54 -16.65 -4.53 7.67
C TYR A 54 -16.12 -5.96 7.49
N LEU A 55 -15.97 -6.70 8.60
CA LEU A 55 -15.46 -8.08 8.61
C LEU A 55 -16.13 -9.01 7.60
N LYS A 56 -17.46 -8.93 7.45
CA LYS A 56 -18.25 -9.77 6.53
C LYS A 56 -17.84 -9.61 5.06
N ASP A 57 -17.34 -8.44 4.67
CA ASP A 57 -17.00 -8.12 3.29
C ASP A 57 -15.48 -8.18 3.03
N ARG A 58 -14.65 -8.33 4.09
CA ARG A 58 -13.18 -8.47 3.95
C ARG A 58 -12.81 -9.73 3.18
N ASN A 59 -13.51 -10.84 3.40
CA ASN A 59 -13.27 -12.08 2.67
C ASN A 59 -13.42 -11.88 1.16
N SER A 60 -14.42 -11.10 0.71
CA SER A 60 -14.59 -10.79 -0.71
C SER A 60 -13.44 -9.95 -1.27
N ALA A 61 -12.86 -9.05 -0.47
CA ALA A 61 -11.69 -8.27 -0.86
C ALA A 61 -10.44 -9.17 -1.00
N TRP A 62 -10.26 -10.12 -0.09
CA TRP A 62 -9.19 -11.13 -0.17
C TRP A 62 -9.34 -12.07 -1.36
N ASP A 63 -10.55 -12.54 -1.63
CA ASP A 63 -10.84 -13.38 -2.80
C ASP A 63 -10.61 -12.62 -4.11
N LEU A 64 -10.95 -11.33 -4.15
CA LEU A 64 -10.63 -10.49 -5.30
C LEU A 64 -9.11 -10.38 -5.49
N LEU A 65 -8.35 -10.16 -4.42
CA LEU A 65 -6.89 -10.08 -4.50
C LEU A 65 -6.29 -11.38 -5.05
N ARG A 66 -6.75 -12.54 -4.55
CA ARG A 66 -6.36 -13.87 -5.06
C ARG A 66 -6.72 -14.06 -6.54
N ARG A 67 -7.90 -13.61 -6.97
CA ARG A 67 -8.28 -13.70 -8.39
C ARG A 67 -7.42 -12.79 -9.28
N LEU A 68 -7.04 -11.61 -8.80
CA LEU A 68 -6.18 -10.69 -9.53
C LEU A 68 -4.72 -11.17 -9.59
N SER A 69 -4.27 -11.97 -8.62
CA SER A 69 -2.92 -12.53 -8.61
C SER A 69 -2.75 -13.70 -9.58
N GLN A 70 -3.83 -14.47 -9.80
CA GLN A 70 -3.82 -15.63 -10.70
C GLN A 70 -3.39 -15.25 -12.12
N GLY A 71 -2.32 -15.90 -12.60
CA GLY A 71 -1.83 -15.72 -13.97
C GLY A 71 -1.07 -14.40 -14.20
N ASN A 72 -0.80 -13.60 -13.17
CA ASN A 72 -0.06 -12.36 -13.34
C ASN A 72 1.43 -12.61 -13.55
N LEU A 73 1.87 -12.49 -14.80
CA LEU A 73 3.27 -12.69 -15.19
C LEU A 73 4.09 -11.40 -15.15
N GLN A 74 3.49 -10.24 -14.87
CA GLN A 74 4.18 -8.97 -14.88
C GLN A 74 4.67 -8.58 -13.47
N PRO A 75 5.66 -7.67 -13.36
CA PRO A 75 5.89 -6.90 -12.13
C PRO A 75 4.58 -6.28 -11.66
N TRP A 76 4.17 -6.60 -10.44
CA TRP A 76 2.85 -6.25 -9.93
C TRP A 76 2.95 -5.60 -8.55
N LEU A 77 2.35 -4.42 -8.43
CA LEU A 77 2.19 -3.66 -7.20
C LEU A 77 0.70 -3.45 -6.91
N VAL A 78 0.31 -3.71 -5.67
CA VAL A 78 -0.99 -3.35 -5.13
C VAL A 78 -0.77 -2.40 -3.96
N ALA A 79 -1.41 -1.23 -3.98
CA ALA A 79 -1.27 -0.25 -2.92
C ALA A 79 -2.60 0.39 -2.54
N GLY A 80 -2.73 0.78 -1.28
CA GLY A 80 -3.90 1.49 -0.75
C GLY A 80 -4.24 1.07 0.67
N ASP A 81 -5.46 1.37 1.09
CA ASP A 81 -6.00 1.06 2.41
C ASP A 81 -6.52 -0.39 2.43
N PHE A 82 -5.84 -1.28 3.14
CA PHE A 82 -6.26 -2.67 3.29
C PHE A 82 -7.30 -2.87 4.39
N ASN A 83 -7.53 -1.84 5.22
CA ASN A 83 -8.37 -1.89 6.42
C ASN A 83 -8.00 -3.02 7.39
N GLU A 84 -6.77 -3.55 7.31
CA GLU A 84 -6.25 -4.61 8.16
C GLU A 84 -4.74 -4.46 8.38
N ILE A 85 -4.27 -4.81 9.58
CA ILE A 85 -2.85 -4.82 9.94
C ILE A 85 -2.27 -6.23 9.78
N LEU A 86 -0.96 -6.34 9.51
CA LEU A 86 -0.27 -7.63 9.45
C LEU A 86 0.06 -8.16 10.84
N PHE A 87 0.40 -7.28 11.78
CA PHE A 87 0.87 -7.66 13.11
C PHE A 87 0.36 -6.70 14.18
N GLY A 88 0.20 -7.20 15.41
CA GLY A 88 -0.33 -6.39 16.52
C GLY A 88 0.51 -5.14 16.84
N PHE A 89 1.81 -5.13 16.56
CA PHE A 89 2.68 -3.95 16.77
C PHE A 89 2.42 -2.81 15.77
N GLU A 90 1.69 -3.07 14.68
CA GLU A 90 1.22 -2.04 13.75
C GLU A 90 0.03 -1.22 14.30
N LYS A 91 -0.41 -1.55 15.53
CA LYS A 91 -1.46 -0.85 16.27
C LYS A 91 -0.91 -0.27 17.58
N ASN A 92 -1.36 0.93 17.92
CA ASN A 92 -1.14 1.56 19.22
C ASN A 92 -2.47 2.06 19.80
N GLY A 93 -2.69 1.82 21.10
CA GLY A 93 -3.93 2.18 21.79
C GLY A 93 -5.14 1.30 21.45
N GLY A 94 -6.20 1.44 22.24
CA GLY A 94 -7.44 0.67 22.09
C GLY A 94 -7.29 -0.82 22.43
N GLY A 95 -8.29 -1.62 22.03
CA GLY A 95 -8.27 -3.08 22.19
C GLY A 95 -7.33 -3.76 21.18
N GLN A 96 -6.93 -5.00 21.49
CA GLN A 96 -6.14 -5.80 20.55
C GLN A 96 -6.92 -6.07 19.26
N ARG A 97 -6.19 -6.11 18.14
CA ARG A 97 -6.76 -6.50 16.86
C ARG A 97 -7.07 -8.00 16.87
N ASP A 98 -8.12 -8.40 16.17
CA ASP A 98 -8.46 -9.82 16.02
C ASP A 98 -7.35 -10.58 15.29
N GLN A 99 -6.83 -11.63 15.93
CA GLN A 99 -5.73 -12.43 15.39
C GLN A 99 -6.14 -13.11 14.08
N ARG A 100 -7.38 -13.59 13.97
CA ARG A 100 -7.86 -14.28 12.78
C ARG A 100 -7.90 -13.37 11.56
N GLY A 101 -8.29 -12.11 11.73
CA GLY A 101 -8.24 -11.10 10.67
C GLY A 101 -6.82 -10.85 10.17
N MET A 102 -5.85 -10.73 11.09
CA MET A 102 -4.43 -10.57 10.74
C MET A 102 -3.87 -11.82 10.05
N ASP A 103 -4.21 -13.02 10.53
CA ASP A 103 -3.80 -14.29 9.92
C ASP A 103 -4.34 -14.40 8.49
N ALA A 104 -5.64 -14.19 8.31
CA ALA A 104 -6.27 -14.23 6.99
C ALA A 104 -5.65 -13.22 6.02
N PHE A 105 -5.22 -12.05 6.50
CA PHE A 105 -4.54 -11.08 5.66
C PHE A 105 -3.15 -11.57 5.25
N ARG A 106 -2.35 -12.11 6.17
CA ARG A 106 -1.02 -12.69 5.86
C ARG A 106 -1.14 -13.87 4.90
N ASP A 107 -2.08 -14.78 5.14
CA ASP A 107 -2.35 -15.93 4.27
C ASP A 107 -2.73 -15.48 2.86
N THR A 108 -3.54 -14.42 2.74
CA THR A 108 -3.92 -13.85 1.44
C THR A 108 -2.71 -13.30 0.69
N LEU A 109 -1.79 -12.63 1.37
CA LEU A 109 -0.56 -12.13 0.74
C LEU A 109 0.35 -13.28 0.31
N GLU A 110 0.47 -14.32 1.14
CA GLU A 110 1.22 -15.54 0.81
C GLU A 110 0.65 -16.26 -0.42
N ASP A 111 -0.67 -16.47 -0.46
CA ASP A 111 -1.39 -17.05 -1.61
C ASP A 111 -1.14 -16.26 -2.91
N CYS A 112 -1.02 -14.94 -2.79
CA CYS A 112 -0.78 -14.04 -3.92
C CYS A 112 0.71 -13.86 -4.24
N GLN A 113 1.61 -14.43 -3.45
CA GLN A 113 3.06 -14.21 -3.53
C GLN A 113 3.44 -12.72 -3.47
N LEU A 114 2.72 -11.97 -2.64
CA LEU A 114 2.90 -10.54 -2.42
C LEU A 114 3.64 -10.29 -1.12
N MET A 115 4.60 -9.38 -1.14
CA MET A 115 5.39 -8.97 0.02
C MET A 115 5.18 -7.48 0.29
N ASP A 116 5.12 -7.09 1.56
CA ASP A 116 5.15 -5.67 1.95
C ASP A 116 6.43 -5.03 1.41
N ILE A 117 6.28 -3.96 0.63
CA ILE A 117 7.43 -3.24 0.05
C ILE A 117 8.07 -2.26 1.04
N GLY A 118 7.52 -2.15 2.25
CA GLY A 118 7.94 -1.22 3.28
C GLY A 118 7.24 0.13 3.17
N TYR A 119 7.68 1.06 4.02
CA TYR A 119 7.13 2.40 4.11
C TYR A 119 8.23 3.45 4.21
N SER A 120 7.92 4.67 3.81
CA SER A 120 8.72 5.87 4.03
C SER A 120 7.88 6.93 4.75
N GLY A 121 8.38 7.45 5.88
CA GLY A 121 7.69 8.48 6.64
C GLY A 121 6.89 7.94 7.81
N SER A 122 5.60 8.27 7.89
CA SER A 122 4.76 7.91 9.04
C SER A 122 4.49 6.41 9.10
N TRP A 123 4.77 5.80 10.26
CA TRP A 123 4.44 4.39 10.49
C TRP A 123 2.92 4.14 10.56
N TYR A 124 2.18 5.06 11.18
CA TYR A 124 0.72 4.99 11.26
C TYR A 124 0.09 5.80 10.14
N THR A 125 -0.91 5.22 9.49
CA THR A 125 -1.62 5.84 8.34
C THR A 125 -3.05 6.23 8.72
N TRP A 126 -3.53 5.73 9.86
CA TRP A 126 -4.83 6.07 10.44
C TRP A 126 -4.69 6.40 11.92
N GLU A 127 -5.47 7.39 12.36
CA GLU A 127 -5.52 7.84 13.75
C GLU A 127 -6.94 8.26 14.16
N ARG A 128 -7.34 7.94 15.39
CA ARG A 128 -8.59 8.38 16.01
C ARG A 128 -8.39 8.69 17.48
N GLY A 129 -9.06 9.74 17.95
CA GLY A 129 -9.00 10.20 19.34
C GLY A 129 -7.88 11.23 19.52
N ASN A 130 -8.17 12.28 20.28
CA ASN A 130 -7.30 13.44 20.47
C ASN A 130 -6.67 13.52 21.86
N LEU A 131 -7.03 12.60 22.77
CA LEU A 131 -6.45 12.49 24.11
C LEU A 131 -5.55 11.25 24.18
N PRO A 132 -4.40 11.30 24.89
CA PRO A 132 -3.49 10.15 25.00
C PRO A 132 -4.17 8.83 25.40
N GLU A 133 -5.17 8.90 26.28
CA GLU A 133 -5.88 7.73 26.81
C GLU A 133 -6.86 7.10 25.80
N THR A 134 -7.30 7.89 24.81
CA THR A 134 -8.29 7.47 23.78
C THR A 134 -7.69 7.40 22.39
N ASN A 135 -6.42 7.77 22.24
CA ASN A 135 -5.72 7.79 20.97
C ASN A 135 -5.47 6.37 20.49
N ILE A 136 -5.89 6.10 19.26
CA ILE A 136 -5.72 4.82 18.58
C ILE A 136 -5.07 5.13 17.24
N ARG A 137 -3.98 4.44 16.93
CA ARG A 137 -3.25 4.57 15.67
C ARG A 137 -3.03 3.19 15.04
N GLU A 138 -3.19 3.11 13.73
CA GLU A 138 -3.05 1.87 12.95
C GLU A 138 -2.33 2.14 11.62
N ARG A 139 -1.59 1.15 11.10
CA ARG A 139 -1.02 1.16 9.76
C ARG A 139 -1.95 0.38 8.81
N LEU A 140 -2.91 1.07 8.21
CA LEU A 140 -3.92 0.46 7.34
C LEU A 140 -3.55 0.56 5.85
N ASP A 141 -2.80 1.60 5.47
CA ASP A 141 -2.31 1.79 4.11
C ASP A 141 -0.95 1.12 3.92
N ARG A 142 -0.77 0.43 2.79
CA ARG A 142 0.49 -0.22 2.42
C ARG A 142 0.59 -0.46 0.92
N GLY A 143 1.82 -0.69 0.46
CA GLY A 143 2.10 -1.33 -0.82
C GLY A 143 2.55 -2.76 -0.60
N VAL A 144 2.04 -3.66 -1.42
CA VAL A 144 2.48 -5.05 -1.49
C VAL A 144 2.79 -5.41 -2.94
N ALA A 145 3.88 -6.13 -3.18
CA ALA A 145 4.33 -6.41 -4.54
C ALA A 145 4.90 -7.82 -4.69
N ASN A 146 4.85 -8.33 -5.92
CA ASN A 146 5.41 -9.65 -6.22
C ASN A 146 6.93 -9.59 -6.37
N ASN A 147 7.59 -10.75 -6.39
CA ASN A 147 9.05 -10.81 -6.48
C ASN A 147 9.62 -10.13 -7.74
N LYS A 148 8.89 -10.15 -8.86
CA LYS A 148 9.30 -9.48 -10.10
C LYS A 148 9.40 -7.97 -9.93
N TRP A 149 8.43 -7.37 -9.24
CA TRP A 149 8.48 -5.97 -8.87
C TRP A 149 9.66 -5.67 -7.94
N MET A 150 9.83 -6.47 -6.87
CA MET A 150 10.90 -6.28 -5.89
C MET A 150 12.30 -6.35 -6.53
N MET A 151 12.50 -7.24 -7.51
CA MET A 151 13.75 -7.34 -8.25
C MET A 151 14.05 -6.11 -9.11
N LEU A 152 13.02 -5.49 -9.71
CA LEU A 152 13.19 -4.29 -10.53
C LEU A 152 13.34 -3.02 -9.70
N PHE A 153 12.71 -2.99 -8.52
CA PHE A 153 12.66 -1.83 -7.63
C PHE A 153 13.07 -2.22 -6.19
N PRO A 154 14.32 -2.62 -5.95
CA PRO A 154 14.77 -3.17 -4.67
C PRO A 154 14.78 -2.16 -3.51
N THR A 155 14.65 -0.87 -3.82
CA THR A 155 14.58 0.24 -2.84
C THR A 155 13.22 0.91 -2.83
N GLY A 156 12.21 0.35 -3.52
CA GLY A 156 10.86 0.89 -3.55
C GLY A 156 10.16 0.71 -2.20
N SER A 157 9.49 1.74 -1.73
CA SER A 157 8.66 1.77 -0.53
C SER A 157 7.43 2.64 -0.77
N VAL A 158 6.38 2.50 0.04
CA VAL A 158 5.20 3.42 0.02
C VAL A 158 5.36 4.58 0.98
#